data_AF-A0A2E8NRF9-F1
#
_entry.id   AF-A0A2E8NRF9-F1
#
_cell.length_a   1.000
_cell.length_b   1.000
_cell.length_c   1.000
_cell.angle_alpha   90.00
_cell.angle_beta   90.00
_cell.angle_gamma   90.00
#
_symmetry.space_group_name_H-M   'P 1'
#
loop_
_entity.id
_entity.type
_entity.pdbx_description
1 polymer ?
#
loop_
_entity_poly.entity_id
_entity_poly.type
_entity_poly.pdbx_seq_one_letter_code
_entity_poly.pdbx_strand_id
1 'polypeptide(L)'
;MLISGFLCMVLGISVFGCSEVDLTLPSDSEVSAIFAASSSVTASMNGNVVEIIVEQPLFQIRRGGNLWAKVGPYIYLFTRETESIFQQYPGVAGVRVVTRTSRRQSEVARAMLYRGRLNTITWQRAQNIAGRARRDGSGRPVFLEELVRWGEDHTEYGYSEEFVS
;
A
#
# COMPACT_ATOMS: atom_id res chain seq x y z
N MET A 1 36.84 16.07 61.65
CA MET A 1 35.37 16.31 61.62
C MET A 1 35.19 17.81 61.61
N LEU A 2 34.62 18.48 60.60
CA LEU A 2 33.51 18.14 59.73
C LEU A 2 33.78 18.58 58.28
N ILE A 3 33.38 17.70 57.37
CA ILE A 3 33.27 17.90 55.92
C ILE A 3 31.93 18.62 55.68
N SER A 4 31.89 19.63 54.82
CA SER A 4 30.65 19.99 54.13
C SER A 4 30.99 20.52 52.75
N GLY A 5 30.94 19.59 51.78
CA GLY A 5 31.23 19.82 50.39
C GLY A 5 30.11 20.62 49.74
N PHE A 6 30.49 21.71 49.07
CA PHE A 6 29.60 22.51 48.27
C PHE A 6 29.27 21.74 46.99
N LEU A 7 28.04 21.22 46.94
CA LEU A 7 27.47 20.43 45.87
C LEU A 7 27.29 21.34 44.63
N CYS A 8 28.25 21.34 43.72
CA CYS A 8 28.12 22.01 42.42
C CYS A 8 27.31 21.08 41.49
N MET A 9 25.99 21.12 41.62
CA MET A 9 25.06 20.40 40.76
C MET A 9 25.02 21.11 39.40
N VAL A 10 25.86 20.67 38.47
CA VAL A 10 25.83 21.12 37.07
C VAL A 10 24.55 20.59 36.43
N LEU A 11 23.62 21.50 36.11
CA LEU A 11 22.48 21.22 35.25
C LEU A 11 22.99 20.79 33.87
N GLY A 12 22.95 19.48 33.61
CA GLY A 12 23.06 18.94 32.26
C GLY A 12 21.84 19.36 31.45
N ILE A 13 22.00 20.37 30.60
CA ILE A 13 21.03 20.72 29.58
C ILE A 13 21.05 19.57 28.56
N SER A 14 20.08 18.66 28.66
CA SER A 14 19.82 17.66 27.64
C SER A 14 19.35 18.38 26.38
N VAL A 15 20.28 18.55 25.44
CA VAL A 15 19.98 18.96 24.07
C VAL A 15 19.15 17.83 23.46
N PHE A 16 17.82 17.97 23.48
CA PHE A 16 16.96 17.23 22.56
C PHE A 16 17.30 17.76 21.17
N GLY A 17 18.24 17.08 20.50
CA GLY A 17 18.51 17.31 19.09
C GLY A 17 17.22 17.08 18.33
N CYS A 18 16.63 18.15 17.85
CA CYS A 18 15.51 18.10 16.92
C CYS A 18 16.08 17.53 15.62
N SER A 19 16.07 16.20 15.47
CA SER A 19 16.46 15.56 14.21
C SER A 19 15.46 15.99 13.15
N GLU A 20 15.94 16.61 12.08
CA GLU A 20 15.12 16.94 10.92
C GLU A 20 14.43 15.66 10.43
N VAL A 21 13.10 15.69 10.31
CA VAL A 21 12.32 14.54 9.88
C VAL A 21 12.60 14.32 8.39
N ASP A 22 13.14 13.16 8.05
CA ASP A 22 13.32 12.76 6.64
C ASP A 22 11.94 12.58 5.99
N LEU A 23 11.66 13.39 4.98
CA LEU A 23 10.42 13.38 4.20
C LEU A 23 10.69 13.13 2.72
N THR A 24 11.79 12.43 2.39
CA THR A 24 12.16 12.14 1.00
C THR A 24 11.00 11.43 0.27
N LEU A 25 10.64 11.99 -0.88
CA LEU A 25 9.63 11.47 -1.80
C LEU A 25 10.29 11.02 -3.10
N PRO A 26 9.76 9.97 -3.76
CA PRO A 26 10.20 9.61 -5.10
C PRO A 26 9.64 10.58 -6.14
N SER A 27 10.33 10.70 -7.25
CA SER A 27 9.80 11.28 -8.49
C SER A 27 8.81 10.32 -9.18
N ASP A 28 7.97 10.86 -10.06
CA ASP A 28 7.06 10.05 -10.90
C ASP A 28 7.81 8.99 -11.72
N SER A 29 9.00 9.33 -12.22
CA SER A 29 9.85 8.40 -12.98
C SER A 29 10.38 7.26 -12.14
N GLU A 30 10.75 7.51 -10.88
CA GLU A 30 11.20 6.45 -9.96
C GLU A 30 10.04 5.53 -9.59
N VAL A 31 8.87 6.10 -9.26
CA VAL A 31 7.65 5.33 -9.00
C VAL A 31 7.29 4.46 -10.20
N SER A 32 7.28 5.04 -11.40
CA SER A 32 7.01 4.31 -12.64
C SER A 32 8.00 3.17 -12.86
N ALA A 33 9.29 3.40 -12.61
CA ALA A 33 10.33 2.39 -12.77
C ALA A 33 10.16 1.21 -11.80
N ILE A 34 9.75 1.48 -10.56
CA ILE A 34 9.48 0.43 -9.55
C ILE A 34 8.36 -0.52 -10.02
N PHE A 35 7.32 -0.01 -10.68
CA PHE A 35 6.19 -0.81 -11.16
C PHE A 35 6.31 -1.25 -12.63
N ALA A 36 7.40 -0.93 -13.33
CA ALA A 36 7.55 -1.12 -14.78
C ALA A 36 7.42 -2.58 -15.24
N ALA A 37 7.70 -3.55 -14.37
CA ALA A 37 7.53 -4.97 -14.69
C ALA A 37 6.05 -5.38 -14.90
N SER A 38 5.10 -4.56 -14.43
CA SER A 38 3.66 -4.80 -14.57
C SER A 38 3.08 -3.99 -15.73
N SER A 39 2.97 -4.59 -16.91
CA SER A 39 2.52 -3.90 -18.15
C SER A 39 1.07 -3.38 -18.13
N SER A 40 0.26 -3.77 -17.13
CA SER A 40 -1.13 -3.37 -16.98
C SER A 40 -1.34 -2.18 -16.04
N VAL A 41 -0.25 -1.49 -15.65
CA VAL A 41 -0.24 -0.54 -14.55
C VAL A 41 0.41 0.77 -14.96
N THR A 42 -0.17 1.89 -14.51
CA THR A 42 0.46 3.21 -14.52
C THR A 42 0.62 3.65 -13.07
N ALA A 43 1.80 4.15 -12.70
CA ALA A 43 2.08 4.57 -11.32
C ALA A 43 2.67 5.99 -11.31
N SER A 44 2.20 6.85 -10.43
CA SER A 44 2.62 8.25 -10.31
C SER A 44 2.44 8.76 -8.88
N MET A 45 3.05 9.90 -8.56
CA MET A 45 2.80 10.60 -7.32
C MET A 45 1.54 11.46 -7.42
N ASN A 46 0.77 11.51 -6.33
CA ASN A 46 -0.31 12.44 -6.10
C ASN A 46 -0.12 13.02 -4.69
N GLY A 47 0.53 14.19 -4.60
CA GLY A 47 1.02 14.72 -3.34
C GLY A 47 2.07 13.80 -2.72
N ASN A 48 1.82 13.28 -1.52
CA ASN A 48 2.68 12.29 -0.85
C ASN A 48 2.13 10.85 -0.93
N VAL A 49 1.16 10.60 -1.82
CA VAL A 49 0.58 9.28 -2.04
C VAL A 49 1.04 8.78 -3.40
N VAL A 50 1.49 7.53 -3.46
CA VAL A 50 1.71 6.84 -4.74
C VAL A 50 0.37 6.34 -5.24
N GLU A 51 -0.06 6.79 -6.41
CA GLU A 51 -1.27 6.33 -7.06
C GLU A 51 -0.94 5.35 -8.18
N ILE A 52 -1.60 4.20 -8.13
CA ILE A 52 -1.42 3.08 -9.05
C ILE A 52 -2.74 2.86 -9.76
N ILE A 53 -2.75 3.07 -11.06
CA ILE A 53 -3.90 2.87 -11.91
C ILE A 53 -3.75 1.55 -12.66
N VAL A 54 -4.73 0.67 -12.50
CA VAL A 54 -4.73 -0.65 -13.11
C VAL A 54 -5.89 -0.76 -14.09
N GLU A 55 -5.60 -1.15 -15.32
CA GLU A 55 -6.64 -1.45 -16.28
C GLU A 55 -7.15 -2.88 -16.14
N GLN A 56 -8.44 -3.02 -15.85
CA GLN A 56 -9.11 -4.30 -15.70
C GLN A 56 -10.09 -4.51 -16.87
N PRO A 57 -9.89 -5.54 -17.71
CA PRO A 57 -10.81 -5.82 -18.81
C PRO A 57 -12.21 -6.19 -18.32
N LEU A 58 -13.24 -5.56 -18.89
CA LEU A 58 -14.64 -5.74 -18.47
C LEU A 58 -15.11 -7.21 -18.54
N PHE A 59 -14.59 -8.00 -19.48
CA PHE A 59 -14.95 -9.42 -19.59
C PHE A 59 -14.49 -10.25 -18.39
N GLN A 60 -13.36 -9.88 -17.75
CA GLN A 60 -12.86 -10.58 -16.56
C GLN A 60 -13.75 -10.29 -15.36
N ILE A 61 -14.19 -9.04 -15.22
CA ILE A 61 -15.13 -8.62 -14.17
C ILE A 61 -16.44 -9.38 -14.32
N ARG A 62 -17.03 -9.41 -15.53
CA ARG A 62 -18.28 -10.14 -15.79
C ARG A 62 -18.18 -11.63 -15.52
N ARG A 63 -17.04 -12.25 -15.84
CA ARG A 63 -16.84 -13.69 -15.63
C ARG A 63 -16.66 -14.05 -14.15
N GLY A 64 -15.94 -13.24 -13.39
CA GLY A 64 -15.67 -13.50 -11.98
C GLY A 64 -16.65 -12.85 -10.99
N GLY A 65 -17.55 -12.00 -11.47
CA GLY A 65 -18.55 -11.31 -10.67
C GLY A 65 -17.95 -10.38 -9.62
N ASN A 66 -18.73 -10.15 -8.56
CA ASN A 66 -18.41 -9.20 -7.49
C ASN A 66 -17.03 -9.45 -6.86
N LEU A 67 -16.67 -10.72 -6.67
CA LEU A 67 -15.38 -11.07 -6.08
C LEU A 67 -14.21 -10.57 -6.95
N TRP A 68 -14.30 -10.67 -8.28
CA TRP A 68 -13.25 -10.21 -9.19
C TRP A 68 -13.18 -8.69 -9.27
N ALA A 69 -14.32 -8.01 -9.12
CA ALA A 69 -14.34 -6.55 -9.03
C ALA A 69 -13.59 -6.06 -7.78
N LYS A 70 -13.74 -6.76 -6.65
CA LYS A 70 -13.10 -6.40 -5.37
C LYS A 70 -11.61 -6.74 -5.28
N VAL A 71 -11.18 -7.85 -5.87
CA VAL A 71 -9.81 -8.38 -5.75
C VAL A 71 -8.75 -7.44 -6.29
N GLY A 72 -9.07 -6.73 -7.37
CA GLY A 72 -8.12 -6.01 -8.22
C GLY A 72 -7.13 -5.14 -7.43
N PRO A 73 -7.59 -4.18 -6.60
CA PRO A 73 -6.69 -3.32 -5.85
C PRO A 73 -5.68 -4.08 -4.97
N TYR A 74 -6.14 -5.11 -4.26
CA TYR A 74 -5.31 -5.84 -3.28
C TYR A 74 -4.19 -6.67 -3.92
N ILE A 75 -4.40 -7.13 -5.16
CA ILE A 75 -3.37 -7.86 -5.91
C ILE A 75 -2.13 -7.00 -6.14
N TYR A 76 -2.32 -5.71 -6.40
CA TYR A 76 -1.24 -4.76 -6.70
C TYR A 76 -0.76 -3.99 -5.47
N LEU A 77 -1.57 -3.91 -4.42
CA LEU A 77 -1.22 -3.23 -3.18
C LEU A 77 -0.31 -4.08 -2.28
N PHE A 78 -0.51 -5.40 -2.22
CA PHE A 78 0.30 -6.31 -1.41
C PHE A 78 1.44 -6.93 -2.21
N THR A 79 2.29 -6.06 -2.72
CA THR A 79 3.45 -6.38 -3.57
C THR A 79 4.77 -5.98 -2.88
N ARG A 80 5.89 -6.48 -3.38
CA ARG A 80 7.22 -6.10 -2.85
C ARG A 80 7.58 -4.67 -3.22
N GLU A 81 7.11 -4.24 -4.38
CA GLU A 81 7.22 -2.89 -4.92
C GLU A 81 6.57 -1.87 -3.98
N THR A 82 5.37 -2.17 -3.46
CA THR A 82 4.70 -1.32 -2.47
C THR A 82 5.47 -1.28 -1.15
N GLU A 83 5.96 -2.43 -0.67
CA GLU A 83 6.78 -2.47 0.54
C GLU A 83 8.08 -1.68 0.38
N SER A 84 8.76 -1.80 -0.77
CA SER A 84 10.02 -1.12 -1.04
C SER A 84 9.85 0.39 -1.12
N ILE A 85 8.72 0.88 -1.65
CA ILE A 85 8.39 2.31 -1.64
C ILE A 85 8.35 2.84 -0.20
N PHE A 86 7.69 2.14 0.70
CA PHE A 86 7.64 2.58 2.10
C PHE A 86 9.01 2.51 2.77
N GLN A 87 9.85 1.54 2.44
CA GLN A 87 11.19 1.42 3.02
C GLN A 87 12.17 2.48 2.49
N GLN A 88 12.10 2.82 1.21
CA GLN A 88 13.07 3.70 0.54
C GLN A 88 12.72 5.18 0.66
N TYR A 89 11.43 5.52 0.75
CA TYR A 89 10.97 6.91 0.69
C TYR A 89 10.13 7.27 1.91
N PRO A 90 10.73 7.72 3.03
CA PRO A 90 10.03 8.00 4.29
C PRO A 90 8.88 9.00 4.18
N GLY A 91 8.92 9.92 3.20
CA GLY A 91 7.88 10.93 2.98
C GLY A 91 6.56 10.38 2.42
N VAL A 92 6.54 9.18 1.84
CA VAL A 92 5.32 8.62 1.21
C VAL A 92 4.32 8.23 2.29
N ALA A 93 3.15 8.86 2.34
CA ALA A 93 2.12 8.60 3.36
C ALA A 93 1.30 7.33 3.09
N GLY A 94 1.18 6.93 1.82
CA GLY A 94 0.40 5.75 1.45
C GLY A 94 0.55 5.39 -0.02
N VAL A 95 0.04 4.21 -0.36
CA VAL A 95 -0.11 3.75 -1.74
C VAL A 95 -1.58 3.49 -1.99
N ARG A 96 -2.11 4.05 -3.07
CA ARG A 96 -3.49 3.86 -3.52
C ARG A 96 -3.49 3.09 -4.82
N VAL A 97 -4.26 2.03 -4.89
CA VAL A 97 -4.55 1.32 -6.14
C VAL A 97 -5.98 1.63 -6.55
N VAL A 98 -6.18 2.03 -7.80
CA VAL A 98 -7.48 2.23 -8.43
C VAL A 98 -7.57 1.31 -9.64
N THR A 99 -8.55 0.41 -9.64
CA THR A 99 -8.86 -0.41 -10.81
C THR A 99 -9.97 0.25 -11.63
N ARG A 100 -9.79 0.27 -12.95
CA ARG A 100 -10.76 0.87 -13.88
C ARG A 100 -10.90 0.04 -15.14
N THR A 101 -12.06 0.16 -15.80
CA THR A 101 -12.32 -0.54 -17.06
C THR A 101 -11.52 0.06 -18.22
N SER A 102 -10.93 -0.75 -19.10
CA SER A 102 -10.04 -0.25 -20.16
C SER A 102 -10.68 0.71 -21.17
N ARG A 103 -11.98 0.55 -21.50
CA ARG A 103 -12.62 1.40 -22.54
C ARG A 103 -13.26 2.66 -21.98
N ARG A 104 -14.07 2.52 -20.94
CA ARG A 104 -14.82 3.65 -20.35
C ARG A 104 -14.06 4.34 -19.23
N GLN A 105 -12.97 3.74 -18.79
CA GLN A 105 -12.15 4.25 -17.68
C GLN A 105 -12.97 4.41 -16.39
N SER A 106 -14.12 3.71 -16.30
CA SER A 106 -14.98 3.66 -15.12
C SER A 106 -14.25 2.97 -13.99
N GLU A 107 -14.23 3.59 -12.82
CA GLU A 107 -13.68 3.01 -11.59
C GLU A 107 -14.49 1.78 -11.17
N VAL A 108 -13.78 0.70 -10.86
CA VAL A 108 -14.33 -0.57 -10.42
C VAL A 108 -14.16 -0.69 -8.91
N ALA A 109 -12.94 -0.48 -8.44
CA ALA A 109 -12.59 -0.51 -7.03
C ALA A 109 -11.37 0.36 -6.76
N ARG A 110 -11.23 0.80 -5.50
CA ARG A 110 -10.03 1.43 -4.99
C ARG A 110 -9.67 0.90 -3.61
N ALA A 111 -8.38 0.88 -3.31
CA ALA A 111 -7.87 0.60 -1.97
C ALA A 111 -6.64 1.44 -1.68
N MET A 112 -6.51 1.91 -0.45
CA MET A 112 -5.38 2.69 0.03
C MET A 112 -4.76 2.04 1.27
N LEU A 113 -3.47 1.76 1.17
CA LEU A 113 -2.64 1.31 2.28
C LEU A 113 -1.82 2.49 2.79
N TYR A 114 -2.01 2.86 4.05
CA TYR A 114 -1.19 3.86 4.71
C TYR A 114 0.15 3.29 5.17
N ARG A 115 1.17 4.15 5.21
CA ARG A 115 2.44 3.85 5.87
C ARG A 115 2.20 3.39 7.31
N GLY A 116 2.99 2.41 7.74
CA GLY A 116 2.97 1.92 9.11
C GLY A 116 1.76 1.03 9.45
N ARG A 117 0.80 0.89 8.53
CA ARG A 117 -0.36 0.01 8.73
C ARG A 117 0.04 -1.46 8.77
N LEU A 118 1.06 -1.84 7.99
CA LEU A 118 1.67 -3.17 8.03
C LEU A 118 3.09 -3.07 8.60
N ASN A 119 3.38 -3.92 9.58
CA ASN A 119 4.74 -4.25 10.02
C ASN A 119 5.31 -5.41 9.19
N THR A 120 6.58 -5.76 9.42
CA THR A 120 7.32 -6.81 8.69
C THR A 120 6.57 -8.15 8.62
N ILE A 121 5.96 -8.60 9.74
CA ILE A 121 5.24 -9.88 9.79
C ILE A 121 3.96 -9.80 8.95
N THR A 122 3.21 -8.71 9.10
CA THR A 122 1.97 -8.50 8.35
C THR A 122 2.21 -8.26 6.87
N TRP A 123 3.35 -7.66 6.49
CA TRP A 123 3.80 -7.55 5.10
C TRP A 123 4.03 -8.92 4.47
N GLN A 124 4.81 -9.77 5.14
CA GLN A 124 5.06 -11.13 4.67
C GLN A 124 3.75 -11.92 4.50
N ARG A 125 2.83 -11.80 5.47
CA ARG A 125 1.51 -12.43 5.38
C ARG A 125 0.68 -11.89 4.21
N ALA A 126 0.60 -10.57 4.04
CA ALA A 126 -0.12 -9.94 2.95
C ALA A 126 0.39 -10.40 1.58
N GLN A 127 1.72 -10.43 1.40
CA GLN A 127 2.36 -10.90 0.17
C GLN A 127 2.09 -12.39 -0.09
N ASN A 128 2.07 -13.23 0.94
CA ASN A 128 1.72 -14.65 0.80
C ASN A 128 0.26 -14.85 0.36
N ILE A 129 -0.68 -14.12 0.97
CA ILE A 129 -2.10 -14.16 0.62
C ILE A 129 -2.29 -13.70 -0.83
N ALA A 130 -1.73 -12.54 -1.20
CA ALA A 130 -1.81 -12.02 -2.56
C ALA A 130 -1.11 -12.94 -3.58
N GLY A 131 0.01 -13.56 -3.21
CA GLY A 131 0.70 -14.54 -4.05
C GLY A 131 -0.14 -15.78 -4.35
N ARG A 132 -0.85 -16.34 -3.35
CA ARG A 132 -1.78 -17.47 -3.55
C ARG A 132 -2.97 -17.05 -4.42
N ALA A 133 -3.56 -15.89 -4.13
CA ALA A 133 -4.64 -15.34 -4.92
C ALA A 133 -4.27 -15.17 -6.41
N ARG A 134 -3.08 -14.63 -6.71
CA ARG A 134 -2.59 -14.49 -8.09
C ARG A 134 -2.39 -15.83 -8.79
N ARG A 135 -1.80 -16.82 -8.11
CA ARG A 135 -1.47 -18.11 -8.73
C ARG A 135 -2.68 -19.02 -8.90
N ASP A 136 -3.49 -19.13 -7.85
CA ASP A 136 -4.48 -20.21 -7.72
C ASP A 136 -5.93 -19.69 -7.68
N GLY A 137 -6.12 -18.38 -7.55
CA GLY A 137 -7.44 -17.77 -7.31
C GLY A 137 -8.47 -18.05 -8.40
N SER A 138 -8.04 -18.19 -9.65
CA SER A 138 -8.92 -18.51 -10.78
C SER A 138 -9.58 -19.89 -10.69
N GLY A 139 -8.90 -20.86 -10.07
CA GLY A 139 -9.43 -22.20 -9.81
C GLY A 139 -9.94 -22.41 -8.39
N ARG A 140 -9.55 -21.55 -7.44
CA ARG A 140 -9.89 -21.66 -6.02
C ARG A 140 -10.33 -20.30 -5.45
N PRO A 141 -11.62 -19.93 -5.60
CA PRO A 141 -12.14 -18.62 -5.20
C PRO A 141 -11.88 -18.24 -3.73
N VAL A 142 -11.78 -19.21 -2.83
CA VAL A 142 -11.47 -18.97 -1.40
C VAL A 142 -10.19 -18.16 -1.18
N PHE A 143 -9.18 -18.28 -2.05
CA PHE A 143 -7.95 -17.49 -1.92
C PHE A 143 -8.16 -16.01 -2.27
N LEU A 144 -9.14 -15.72 -3.11
CA LEU A 144 -9.52 -14.37 -3.48
C LEU A 144 -10.41 -13.75 -2.42
N GLU A 145 -11.30 -14.54 -1.82
CA GLU A 145 -12.07 -14.13 -0.64
C GLU A 145 -11.15 -13.80 0.54
N GLU A 146 -10.12 -14.64 0.79
CA GLU A 146 -9.12 -14.38 1.82
C GLU A 146 -8.36 -13.08 1.54
N LEU A 147 -7.96 -12.83 0.29
CA LEU A 147 -7.29 -11.60 -0.11
C LEU A 147 -8.18 -10.37 0.10
N VAL A 148 -9.44 -10.44 -0.33
CA VAL A 148 -10.40 -9.35 -0.16
C VAL A 148 -10.61 -9.06 1.32
N ARG A 149 -10.88 -10.09 2.14
CA ARG A 149 -11.06 -9.92 3.58
C ARG A 149 -9.83 -9.28 4.24
N TRP A 150 -8.64 -9.80 3.93
CA TRP A 150 -7.39 -9.22 4.44
C TRP A 150 -7.23 -7.76 4.01
N GLY A 151 -7.58 -7.44 2.76
CA GLY A 151 -7.58 -6.09 2.23
C GLY A 151 -8.54 -5.16 2.98
N GLU A 152 -9.80 -5.55 3.11
CA GLU A 152 -10.84 -4.78 3.80
C GLU A 152 -10.46 -4.51 5.28
N ASP A 153 -9.78 -5.44 5.96
CA ASP A 153 -9.33 -5.28 7.35
C ASP A 153 -8.15 -4.29 7.51
N HIS A 154 -7.34 -4.10 6.47
CA HIS A 154 -6.05 -3.41 6.57
C HIS A 154 -5.94 -2.15 5.70
N THR A 155 -6.97 -1.80 4.92
CA THR A 155 -6.92 -0.67 3.98
C THR A 155 -8.19 0.16 4.08
N GLU A 156 -8.10 1.42 3.66
CA GLU A 156 -9.30 2.14 3.25
C GLU A 156 -9.68 1.67 1.86
N TYR A 157 -10.95 1.38 1.61
CA TYR A 157 -11.39 0.84 0.32
C TYR A 157 -12.73 1.42 -0.12
N GLY A 158 -12.99 1.33 -1.41
CA GLY A 158 -14.26 1.69 -2.02
C GLY A 158 -14.54 0.81 -3.23
N TYR A 159 -15.80 0.41 -3.39
CA TYR A 159 -16.26 -0.39 -4.53
C TYR A 159 -17.36 0.36 -5.26
N SER A 160 -17.31 0.32 -6.59
CA SER A 160 -18.39 0.87 -7.40
C SER A 160 -19.59 -0.07 -7.39
N GLU A 161 -20.75 0.45 -6.99
CA GLU A 161 -22.02 -0.29 -6.94
C GLU A 161 -22.36 -0.93 -8.29
N GLU A 162 -21.97 -0.31 -9.42
CA GLU A 162 -22.17 -0.85 -10.78
C GLU A 162 -21.56 -2.25 -10.97
N PHE A 163 -20.48 -2.57 -10.25
CA PHE A 163 -19.70 -3.80 -10.44
C PHE A 163 -19.77 -4.78 -9.27
N VAL A 164 -20.37 -4.39 -8.15
CA VAL A 164 -20.47 -5.25 -6.94
C VAL A 164 -21.90 -5.51 -6.46
N SER A 165 -22.92 -5.09 -7.22
CA SER A 165 -24.34 -5.37 -6.98
C SER A 165 -24.74 -6.76 -7.44
#